data_AF-K1RT08-F1
#
_entry.id   AF-K1RT08-F1
#
_cell.length_a   1.000
_cell.length_b   1.000
_cell.length_c   1.000
_cell.angle_alpha   90.00
_cell.angle_beta   90.00
_cell.angle_gamma   90.00
#
_symmetry.space_group_name_H-M   'P 1'
#
loop_
_entity.id
_entity.type
_entity.pdbx_description
1 polymer ?
#
loop_
_entity_poly.entity_id
_entity_poly.type
_entity_poly.pdbx_seq_one_letter_code
_entity_poly.pdbx_strand_id
1 'polypeptide(L)'
;ELVVIWVDTNPEVCHQRMIDRASDRDMWRLNHWDEYILGVNFNPPLSLKLENQPDSLLIFHNSSDEEFEESMKTIVAQLEAAVANRVEIPRTRY
;
A
#
# COMPACT_ATOMS: atom_id res chain seq x y z
N GLU A 1 -14.11 10.79 -4.12
CA GLU A 1 -14.02 9.63 -3.22
C GLU A 1 -12.55 9.41 -2.89
N LEU A 2 -12.26 8.91 -1.70
CA LEU A 2 -10.91 8.65 -1.23
C LEU A 2 -10.71 7.12 -1.22
N VAL A 3 -9.60 6.67 -1.78
CA VAL A 3 -9.15 5.27 -1.76
C VAL A 3 -7.85 5.24 -0.96
N VAL A 4 -7.72 4.29 -0.04
CA VAL A 4 -6.48 4.08 0.71
C VAL A 4 -5.79 2.82 0.21
N ILE A 5 -4.52 2.96 -0.16
CA ILE A 5 -3.66 1.83 -0.55
C ILE A 5 -2.59 1.66 0.54
N TRP A 6 -2.60 0.52 1.22
CA TRP A 6 -1.57 0.12 2.17
C TRP A 6 -0.52 -0.71 1.46
N VAL A 7 0.71 -0.20 1.36
CA VAL A 7 1.83 -0.95 0.79
C VAL A 7 2.42 -1.85 1.86
N ASP A 8 2.23 -3.14 1.69
CA ASP A 8 2.75 -4.21 2.54
C ASP A 8 4.07 -4.73 1.96
N THR A 9 5.12 -4.73 2.78
CA THR A 9 6.45 -5.19 2.36
C THR A 9 7.14 -5.80 3.56
N ASN A 10 7.74 -6.97 3.35
CA ASN A 10 8.57 -7.60 4.35
C ASN A 10 9.66 -6.63 4.85
N PRO A 11 9.80 -6.41 6.18
CA PRO A 11 10.79 -5.49 6.72
C PRO A 11 12.23 -5.77 6.28
N GLU A 12 12.61 -7.04 6.11
CA GLU A 12 13.95 -7.42 5.66
C GLU A 12 14.21 -7.01 4.21
N VAL A 13 13.19 -7.11 3.35
CA VAL A 13 13.27 -6.62 1.96
C VAL A 13 13.40 -5.10 1.95
N CYS A 14 12.64 -4.40 2.82
CA CYS A 14 12.79 -2.96 3.01
C CYS A 14 14.20 -2.59 3.48
N HIS A 15 14.76 -3.34 4.42
CA HIS A 15 16.11 -3.14 4.93
C HIS A 15 17.14 -3.26 3.81
N GLN A 16 17.09 -4.34 3.04
CA GLN A 16 18.01 -4.56 1.92
C GLN A 16 17.89 -3.46 0.87
N ARG A 17 16.67 -3.04 0.51
CA ARG A 17 16.44 -1.91 -0.42
C ARG A 17 17.00 -0.59 0.10
N MET A 18 16.97 -0.35 1.42
CA MET A 18 17.58 0.84 2.02
C MET A 18 19.11 0.82 1.92
N ILE A 19 19.73 -0.36 2.14
CA ILE A 19 21.17 -0.57 1.95
C ILE A 19 21.55 -0.33 0.48
N ASP A 20 20.85 -0.98 -0.45
CA ASP A 20 21.15 -0.91 -1.89
C ASP A 20 20.99 0.51 -2.44
N ARG A 21 20.00 1.26 -1.92
CA ARG A 21 19.78 2.67 -2.29
C ARG A 21 20.88 3.60 -1.77
N ALA A 22 21.60 3.20 -0.71
CA ALA A 22 22.70 3.96 -0.11
C ALA A 22 22.37 5.46 0.12
N SER A 23 21.20 5.75 0.69
CA SER A 23 20.76 7.13 0.93
C SER A 23 21.17 7.62 2.32
N ASP A 24 21.74 8.83 2.40
CA ASP A 24 22.08 9.49 3.67
C ASP A 24 20.89 9.57 4.65
N ARG A 25 19.66 9.63 4.12
CA ARG A 25 18.42 9.68 4.91
C ARG A 25 18.15 8.40 5.71
N ASP A 26 18.71 7.28 5.27
CA ASP A 26 18.51 5.96 5.88
C ASP A 26 19.60 5.65 6.94
N MET A 27 20.67 6.44 7.02
CA MET A 27 21.85 6.17 7.86
C MET A 27 21.52 5.84 9.32
N TRP A 28 20.66 6.62 9.96
CA TRP A 28 20.28 6.35 11.34
C TRP A 28 19.48 5.04 11.46
N ARG A 29 18.52 4.80 10.56
CA ARG A 29 17.69 3.59 10.59
C ARG A 29 18.53 2.33 10.33
N LEU A 30 19.52 2.40 9.45
CA LEU A 30 20.44 1.30 9.16
C LEU A 30 21.36 1.00 10.36
N ASN A 31 21.91 2.04 11.00
CA ASN A 31 22.78 1.87 12.17
C ASN A 31 22.03 1.40 13.42
N HIS A 32 20.72 1.63 13.49
CA HIS A 32 19.86 1.33 14.62
C HIS A 32 18.68 0.44 14.22
N TRP A 33 18.90 -0.52 13.30
CA TRP A 33 17.82 -1.32 12.70
C TRP A 33 16.96 -2.05 13.73
N ASP A 34 17.59 -2.71 14.70
CA ASP A 34 16.88 -3.47 15.75
C ASP A 34 16.00 -2.56 16.62
N GLU A 35 16.47 -1.36 16.95
CA GLU A 35 15.69 -0.38 17.71
C GLU A 35 14.53 0.18 16.86
N TYR A 36 14.82 0.48 15.60
CA TYR A 36 13.84 1.00 14.66
C TYR A 36 12.71 0.00 14.45
N ILE A 37 13.02 -1.28 14.17
CA ILE A 37 12.01 -2.28 13.82
C ILE A 37 11.06 -2.58 14.98
N LEU A 38 11.56 -2.58 16.22
CA LEU A 38 10.75 -2.80 17.43
C LEU A 38 9.70 -1.70 17.66
N GLY A 39 9.96 -0.48 17.18
CA GLY A 39 9.06 0.66 17.32
C GLY A 39 7.99 0.79 16.24
N VAL A 40 8.04 -0.03 15.18
CA VAL A 40 7.16 0.12 14.00
C VAL A 40 5.99 -0.86 14.07
N ASN A 41 4.78 -0.34 13.83
CA ASN A 41 3.58 -1.16 13.66
C ASN A 41 3.34 -1.44 12.17
N PHE A 42 3.49 -2.70 11.76
CA PHE A 42 3.29 -3.17 10.38
C PHE A 42 1.88 -3.65 10.08
N ASN A 43 0.97 -3.63 11.06
CA ASN A 43 -0.39 -4.10 10.84
C ASN A 43 -1.16 -3.14 9.94
N PRO A 44 -1.91 -3.64 8.94
CA PRO A 44 -2.73 -2.80 8.10
C PRO A 44 -3.83 -2.10 8.93
N PRO A 45 -4.22 -0.87 8.57
CA PRO A 45 -5.24 -0.11 9.29
C PRO A 45 -6.65 -0.62 8.95
N LEU A 46 -6.99 -1.82 9.44
CA LEU A 46 -8.23 -2.54 9.09
C LEU A 46 -9.51 -1.75 9.40
N SER A 47 -9.46 -0.78 10.32
CA SER A 47 -10.57 0.14 10.60
C SER A 47 -10.99 1.00 9.40
N LEU A 48 -10.14 1.12 8.37
CA LEU A 48 -10.45 1.82 7.12
C LEU A 48 -11.22 0.96 6.11
N LYS A 49 -11.30 -0.36 6.34
CA LYS A 49 -12.04 -1.27 5.46
C LYS A 49 -13.54 -1.20 5.77
N LEU A 50 -14.30 -0.64 4.83
CA LEU A 50 -15.75 -0.47 4.93
C LEU A 50 -16.47 -1.60 4.17
N GLU A 51 -17.50 -2.19 4.78
CA GLU A 51 -18.23 -3.34 4.21
C GLU A 51 -18.89 -3.04 2.85
N ASN A 52 -19.38 -1.81 2.66
CA ASN A 52 -20.09 -1.40 1.45
C ASN A 52 -19.20 -0.70 0.41
N GLN A 53 -17.90 -0.62 0.66
CA GLN A 53 -16.95 0.07 -0.20
C GLN A 53 -15.67 -0.77 -0.30
N PRO A 54 -15.61 -1.73 -1.23
CA PRO A 54 -14.48 -2.67 -1.33
C PRO A 54 -13.14 -1.98 -1.64
N ASP A 55 -13.16 -0.79 -2.25
CA ASP A 55 -11.98 0.05 -2.54
C ASP A 55 -11.61 1.02 -1.41
N SER A 56 -12.26 0.94 -0.24
CA SER A 56 -11.94 1.77 0.93
C SER A 56 -10.54 1.51 1.51
N LEU A 57 -10.07 0.26 1.45
CA LEU A 57 -8.72 -0.15 1.81
C LEU A 57 -8.24 -1.28 0.89
N LEU A 58 -7.18 -1.00 0.12
CA LEU A 58 -6.52 -1.97 -0.75
C LEU A 58 -5.13 -2.29 -0.18
N ILE A 59 -4.78 -3.58 -0.11
CA ILE A 59 -3.45 -4.02 0.33
C ILE A 59 -2.61 -4.31 -0.92
N PHE A 60 -1.49 -3.61 -1.04
CA PHE A 60 -0.54 -3.72 -2.14
C PHE A 60 0.70 -4.48 -1.65
N HIS A 61 0.89 -5.72 -2.09
CA HIS A 61 2.05 -6.52 -1.71
C HIS A 61 3.25 -6.17 -2.60
N ASN A 62 4.41 -5.95 -1.97
CA ASN A 62 5.59 -5.41 -2.65
C ASN A 62 6.90 -6.04 -2.12
N SER A 63 6.84 -7.28 -1.62
CA SER A 63 8.03 -7.97 -1.10
C SER A 63 8.84 -8.65 -2.21
N SER A 64 8.23 -8.95 -3.36
CA SER A 64 8.91 -9.44 -4.55
C SER A 64 8.36 -8.79 -5.83
N ASP A 65 9.05 -9.01 -6.95
CA ASP A 65 8.59 -8.52 -8.26
C ASP A 65 7.28 -9.22 -8.66
N GLU A 66 7.11 -10.50 -8.35
CA GLU A 66 5.88 -11.25 -8.62
C GLU A 66 4.69 -10.69 -7.82
N GLU A 67 4.88 -10.45 -6.51
CA GLU A 67 3.84 -9.82 -5.67
C GLU A 67 3.48 -8.41 -6.16
N PHE A 68 4.49 -7.64 -6.58
CA PHE A 68 4.31 -6.30 -7.13
C PHE A 68 3.46 -6.33 -8.40
N GLU A 69 3.81 -7.18 -9.37
CA GLU A 69 3.10 -7.29 -10.65
C GLU A 69 1.66 -7.77 -10.45
N GLU A 70 1.45 -8.76 -9.58
CA GLU A 70 0.10 -9.23 -9.24
C GLU A 70 -0.74 -8.15 -8.56
N SER A 71 -0.15 -7.42 -7.59
CA SER A 71 -0.80 -6.33 -6.88
C SER A 71 -1.15 -5.18 -7.82
N MET A 72 -0.22 -4.77 -8.69
CA MET A 72 -0.46 -3.75 -9.70
C MET A 72 -1.63 -4.11 -10.61
N LYS A 73 -1.61 -5.32 -11.17
CA LYS A 73 -2.65 -5.79 -12.07
C LYS A 73 -4.03 -5.79 -11.39
N THR A 74 -4.09 -6.33 -10.18
CA THR A 74 -5.36 -6.52 -9.46
C THR A 74 -5.94 -5.19 -8.96
N ILE A 75 -5.10 -4.34 -8.36
CA ILE A 75 -5.54 -3.05 -7.80
C ILE A 75 -5.94 -2.08 -8.91
N VAL A 76 -5.19 -1.99 -10.00
CA VAL A 76 -5.56 -1.12 -11.13
C VAL A 76 -6.91 -1.54 -11.72
N ALA A 77 -7.12 -2.84 -11.94
CA ALA A 77 -8.40 -3.34 -12.46
C ALA A 77 -9.58 -3.00 -11.53
N GLN A 78 -9.41 -3.09 -10.21
CA GLN A 78 -10.44 -2.71 -9.25
C GLN A 78 -10.73 -1.20 -9.28
N LEU A 79 -9.69 -0.37 -9.37
CA LEU A 79 -9.84 1.09 -9.45
C LEU A 79 -10.51 1.53 -10.74
N GLU A 80 -10.16 0.93 -11.87
CA GLU A 80 -10.80 1.19 -13.17
C GLU A 80 -12.28 0.80 -13.14
N ALA A 81 -12.62 -0.38 -12.59
CA ALA A 81 -14.00 -0.82 -12.44
C ALA A 81 -14.80 0.12 -11.52
N ALA A 82 -14.21 0.57 -10.40
CA ALA A 82 -14.85 1.52 -9.50
C ALA A 82 -15.09 2.89 -10.18
N VAL A 83 -14.14 3.36 -11.00
CA VAL A 83 -14.33 4.59 -11.79
C VAL A 83 -15.43 4.42 -12.83
N ALA A 84 -15.48 3.29 -13.55
CA ALA A 84 -16.50 3.02 -14.56
C ALA A 84 -17.90 3.00 -13.96
N ASN A 85 -18.10 2.28 -12.84
CA ASN A 85 -19.39 2.20 -12.15
C ASN A 85 -19.90 3.57 -11.66
N ARG A 86 -19.00 4.51 -11.35
CA ARG A 86 -19.36 5.89 -10.95
C ARG A 86 -19.82 6.76 -12.13
N VAL A 87 -19.40 6.45 -13.36
CA VAL A 87 -19.82 7.20 -14.56
C VAL A 87 -21.26 6.86 -14.95
N GLU A 88 -21.73 5.65 -14.64
CA GLU A 88 -23.09 5.19 -14.97
C GLU A 88 -24.17 5.77 -14.06
N ILE A 89 -23.83 6.25 -12.86
CA ILE A 89 -24.78 6.93 -11.97
C ILE A 89 -24.83 8.41 -12.35
N PRO A 90 -25.92 8.93 -12.96
CA PRO A 90 -25.99 10.33 -13.32
C PRO A 90 -25.93 11.14 -12.02
N ARG A 91 -24.94 12.03 -11.91
CA ARG A 91 -24.94 13.05 -10.86
C ARG A 91 -26.21 13.89 -11.05
N THR A 92 -27.24 13.57 -10.29
CA THR A 92 -28.45 14.38 -10.24
C THR A 92 -28.01 15.71 -9.67
N ARG A 93 -28.04 16.74 -10.53
CA ARG A 93 -27.79 18.12 -10.13
C ARG A 93 -28.89 18.50 -9.14
N TYR A 94 -28.50 18.81 -7.90
CA TYR A 94 -29.30 19.64 -7.02
C TYR A 94 -29.28 21.08 -7.52
#